data_AF-A0A259ACZ2-F1
#
_entry.id   AF-A0A259ACZ2-F1
#
_cell.length_a   1.000
_cell.length_b   1.000
_cell.length_c   1.000
_cell.angle_alpha   90.00
_cell.angle_beta   90.00
_cell.angle_gamma   90.00
#
_symmetry.space_group_name_H-M   'P 1'
#
loop_
_entity.id
_entity.type
_entity.pdbx_description
1 polymer ?
#
loop_
_entity_poly.entity_id
_entity_poly.type
_entity_poly.pdbx_seq_one_letter_code
_entity_poly.pdbx_strand_id
1 'polypeptide(L)' 'GSDATHAWAEVWCGEDLGWIGLDPTNGIAAGNDHIILAIGRDYADVAPVDGVIVASGEHLLAVGVDVVPVERPHAVAPAS' A
#
# COMPACT_ATOMS: atom_id res chain seq x y z
N GLY A 1 -7.75 -6.13 12.27
CA GLY A 1 -6.52 -6.94 12.17
C GLY A 1 -5.61 -6.30 11.16
N SER A 2 -5.03 -5.17 11.53
CA SER A 2 -4.30 -4.28 10.61
C SER A 2 -3.17 -3.58 11.35
N ASP A 3 -2.36 -4.35 12.08
CA ASP A 3 -1.26 -3.82 12.91
C ASP A 3 0.13 -4.15 12.32
N ALA A 4 0.19 -4.53 11.04
CA ALA A 4 1.42 -4.87 10.34
C ALA A 4 1.46 -4.27 8.93
N THR A 5 2.66 -3.88 8.48
CA THR A 5 2.92 -3.52 7.08
C THR A 5 2.65 -4.72 6.18
N HIS A 6 1.94 -4.51 5.07
CA HIS A 6 1.67 -5.54 4.06
C HIS A 6 2.36 -5.19 2.74
N ALA A 7 2.65 -6.20 1.92
CA ALA A 7 3.26 -6.06 0.62
C ALA A 7 2.49 -6.87 -0.43
N TRP A 8 2.40 -6.33 -1.64
CA TRP A 8 1.81 -6.98 -2.81
C TRP A 8 2.70 -6.75 -4.03
N ALA A 9 2.38 -7.39 -5.16
CA ALA A 9 3.14 -7.25 -6.39
C ALA A 9 2.29 -6.55 -7.46
N GLU A 10 2.92 -5.70 -8.27
CA GLU A 10 2.28 -5.09 -9.44
C GLU A 10 2.85 -5.67 -10.74
N VAL A 11 1.99 -5.87 -11.73
CA VAL A 11 2.36 -6.38 -13.05
C VAL A 11 1.96 -5.37 -14.12
N TRP A 12 2.87 -5.06 -15.04
CA TRP A 12 2.57 -4.22 -16.19
C TRP A 12 1.83 -5.04 -17.27
N CYS A 13 0.61 -4.63 -17.60
CA CYS A 13 -0.26 -5.32 -18.55
C CYS A 13 -0.40 -4.58 -19.90
N GLY A 14 0.57 -3.73 -20.25
CA GLY A 14 0.55 -2.93 -21.47
C GLY A 14 -0.12 -1.57 -21.28
N GLU A 15 -0.13 -0.76 -22.34
CA GLU A 15 -0.58 0.64 -22.27
C GLU A 15 -2.08 0.79 -22.00
N ASP A 16 -2.90 -0.17 -22.45
CA ASP A 16 -4.36 -0.12 -22.28
C ASP A 16 -4.81 -0.40 -20.85
N LEU A 17 -4.07 -1.25 -20.12
CA LEU A 17 -4.43 -1.72 -18.78
C LEU A 17 -3.55 -1.15 -17.67
N GLY A 18 -2.32 -0.77 -17.98
CA GLY A 18 -1.37 -0.22 -17.03
C GLY A 18 -0.86 -1.25 -16.02
N TRP A 19 -0.51 -0.76 -14.83
CA TRP A 19 -0.08 -1.57 -13.69
C TRP A 19 -1.29 -2.17 -12.97
N ILE A 20 -1.25 -3.47 -12.70
CA ILE A 20 -2.27 -4.20 -11.94
C ILE A 20 -1.63 -4.77 -10.68
N GLY A 21 -2.14 -4.37 -9.52
CA GLY A 21 -1.73 -4.90 -8.22
C GLY A 21 -2.43 -6.20 -7.85
N LEU A 22 -1.66 -7.18 -7.40
CA LEU A 22 -2.10 -8.51 -6.99
C LEU A 22 -1.59 -8.84 -5.59
N ASP A 23 -2.51 -9.22 -4.71
CA ASP A 23 -2.24 -9.70 -3.36
C ASP A 23 -2.35 -11.23 -3.32
N PRO A 24 -1.25 -11.97 -3.51
CA PRO A 24 -1.28 -13.43 -3.54
C PRO A 24 -1.52 -14.05 -2.16
N THR A 25 -1.27 -13.30 -1.08
CA THR A 25 -1.51 -13.77 0.30
C THR A 25 -3.01 -13.90 0.56
N ASN A 26 -3.80 -12.95 0.04
CA ASN A 26 -5.24 -12.92 0.23
C ASN A 26 -6.03 -13.40 -0.99
N GLY A 27 -5.37 -13.62 -2.13
CA GLY A 27 -6.01 -14.08 -3.37
C GLY A 27 -6.92 -13.03 -4.01
N ILE A 28 -6.62 -11.75 -3.81
CA ILE A 28 -7.41 -10.60 -4.29
C ILE A 28 -6.55 -9.65 -5.11
N ALA A 29 -7.20 -8.79 -5.90
CA ALA A 29 -6.52 -7.63 -6.47
C ALA A 29 -6.26 -6.58 -5.39
N ALA A 30 -5.13 -5.88 -5.47
CA ALA A 30 -4.87 -4.74 -4.58
C ALA A 30 -5.88 -3.63 -4.86
N GLY A 31 -6.48 -3.10 -3.80
CA GLY A 31 -7.61 -2.18 -3.86
C GLY A 31 -7.41 -0.92 -3.04
N ASN A 32 -8.53 -0.26 -2.70
CA ASN A 32 -8.53 0.99 -1.94
C ASN A 32 -8.05 0.84 -0.48
N ASP A 33 -7.97 -0.40 0.00
CA ASP A 33 -7.44 -0.80 1.31
C ASP A 33 -5.93 -1.10 1.28
N HIS A 34 -5.31 -1.16 0.09
CA HIS A 34 -3.86 -1.28 -0.08
C HIS A 34 -3.23 0.09 -0.27
N ILE A 35 -2.89 0.74 0.85
CA ILE A 35 -2.27 2.07 0.83
C ILE A 35 -0.78 1.96 0.48
N ILE A 36 -0.39 2.57 -0.64
CA ILE A 36 1.01 2.57 -1.08
C ILE A 36 1.86 3.44 -0.15
N LEU A 37 2.87 2.82 0.48
CA LEU A 37 3.91 3.52 1.24
C LEU A 37 5.22 3.64 0.45
N ALA A 38 5.57 2.63 -0.35
CA ALA A 38 6.76 2.60 -1.20
C ALA A 38 6.55 1.65 -2.39
N ILE A 39 7.30 1.87 -3.48
CA ILE A 39 7.30 1.04 -4.69
C ILE A 39 8.76 0.79 -5.07
N GLY A 40 9.11 -0.47 -5.33
CA GLY A 40 10.45 -0.89 -5.73
C GLY A 40 10.41 -2.15 -6.58
N ARG A 41 11.54 -2.49 -7.20
CA ARG A 41 11.62 -3.66 -8.09
C ARG A 41 11.69 -4.96 -7.30
N ASP A 42 12.34 -4.91 -6.14
CA ASP A 42 12.41 -6.00 -5.19
C ASP A 42 12.27 -5.50 -3.75
N TYR A 43 12.29 -6.43 -2.80
CA TYR A 43 12.08 -6.13 -1.39
C TYR A 43 13.13 -5.17 -0.81
N ALA A 44 14.38 -5.19 -1.30
CA ALA A 44 15.45 -4.37 -0.75
C ALA A 44 15.21 -2.87 -1.04
N ASP A 45 14.56 -2.54 -2.16
CA ASP A 45 14.21 -1.16 -2.51
C ASP A 45 13.16 -0.54 -1.56
N VAL A 46 12.40 -1.37 -0.85
CA VAL A 46 11.22 -0.95 -0.06
C VAL A 46 11.21 -1.53 1.35
N ALA A 47 12.32 -2.07 1.81
CA ALA A 47 12.42 -2.68 3.13
C ALA A 47 12.09 -1.64 4.22
N PRO A 48 11.10 -1.90 5.11
CA PRO A 48 10.74 -0.96 6.18
C PRO A 48 11.91 -0.68 7.13
N VAL A 49 12.83 -1.64 7.27
CA VAL A 49 14.08 -1.55 8.02
C VAL A 49 15.14 -2.31 7.22
N ASP A 50 16.28 -1.69 6.96
CA ASP A 50 17.43 -2.29 6.28
C ASP A 50 18.76 -1.93 6.98
N GLY A 51 19.78 -2.76 6.82
CA GLY A 51 21.10 -2.59 7.42
C GLY A 51 21.30 -3.29 8.77
N VAL A 52 22.34 -2.88 9.51
CA VAL A 52 22.72 -3.47 10.80
C VAL A 52 22.37 -2.52 11.94
N ILE A 53 21.49 -2.96 12.83
CA ILE A 53 21.14 -2.23 14.06
C ILE A 53 21.89 -2.87 15.23
N VAL A 54 22.78 -2.11 15.87
CA VAL A 54 23.45 -2.52 17.11
C VAL A 54 22.88 -1.71 18.25
N ALA A 55 22.01 -2.32 19.05
CA ALA A 55 21.38 -1.71 20.21
C ALA A 55 21.18 -2.76 21.32
N SER A 56 21.10 -2.30 22.56
CA SER A 56 20.84 -3.14 23.74
C SER A 56 19.49 -2.76 24.35
N GLY A 57 18.59 -3.74 24.55
CA GLY A 57 17.24 -3.52 25.07
C GLY A 57 16.16 -4.14 24.18
N GLU A 58 14.89 -3.93 24.52
CA GLU A 58 13.77 -4.40 23.68
C GLU A 58 13.53 -3.48 22.48
N HIS A 59 13.18 -4.08 21.34
CA HIS A 59 12.76 -3.38 20.13
C HIS A 59 11.28 -3.66 19.89
N LEU A 60 10.47 -2.60 19.87
CA LEU A 60 9.04 -2.67 19.56
C LEU A 60 8.77 -1.89 18.27
N LEU A 61 8.15 -2.57 17.30
CA LEU A 61 7.61 -1.94 16.09
C LEU A 61 6.09 -2.04 16.15
N ALA A 62 5.43 -0.88 16.20
CA ALA A 62 3.97 -0.78 16.11
C ALA A 62 3.63 -0.04 14.81
N VAL A 63 2.76 -0.64 14.00
CA VAL A 63 2.32 -0.07 12.72
C VAL A 63 0.80 -0.09 12.72
N GLY A 64 0.16 0.97 12.24
CA GLY A 64 -1.28 1.05 12.10
C GLY A 64 -1.67 2.02 10.99
N VAL A 65 -2.75 1.71 10.28
CA VAL A 65 -3.29 2.55 9.21
C VAL A 65 -4.80 2.68 9.42
N ASP A 66 -5.28 3.92 9.51
CA ASP A 66 -6.70 4.25 9.59
C ASP A 66 -7.15 4.92 8.28
N VAL A 67 -8.29 4.49 7.74
CA VAL A 67 -8.87 5.04 6.51
C VAL A 67 -10.26 5.59 6.80
N VAL A 68 -10.53 6.82 6.34
CA VAL A 68 -11.87 7.43 6.39
C VAL A 68 -12.43 7.62 4.98
N PRO A 69 -13.72 7.29 4.74
CA PRO A 69 -14.35 7.56 3.45
C PRO A 69 -14.35 9.06 3.12
N VAL A 70 -13.98 9.41 1.89
CA VAL A 70 -14.13 10.77 1.38
C VAL A 70 -15.44 10.85 0.59
N GLU A 71 -16.36 11.72 1.02
CA GLU A 71 -17.54 12.04 0.20
C GLU A 71 -17.09 12.75 -1.08
N ARG A 72 -17.51 12.26 -2.24
CA ARG A 72 -17.26 12.95 -3.50
C ARG A 72 -18.07 14.25 -3.52
N PRO A 73 -17.49 15.41 -3.89
CA PRO A 73 -18.29 16.61 -4.08
C PRO A 73 -19.39 16.34 -5.10
N HIS A 74 -20.65 16.62 -4.76
CA HIS A 74 -21.75 16.54 -5.70
C HIS A 74 -21.44 17.48 -6.88
N ALA A 75 -21.54 16.97 -8.11
CA ALA A 75 -21.35 17.81 -9.29
C ALA A 75 -22.39 18.94 -9.23
N VAL A 76 -21.94 20.19 -9.13
CA VAL A 76 -22.80 21.36 -9.28
C VAL A 76 -23.35 21.31 -10.71
N ALA A 77 -24.65 21.06 -10.85
CA ALA A 77 -25.32 21.12 -12.14
C ALA A 77 -25.12 22.53 -12.74
N PRO A 78 -24.86 22.65 -14.06
CA PRO A 78 -24.71 23.96 -14.68
C PRO A 78 -26.02 24.75 -14.55
N ALA A 79 -25.92 26.02 -14.16
CA ALA A 79 -27.06 26.92 -14.08
C ALA A 79 -27.67 27.12 -15.48
N SER A 80 -29.00 26.99 -15.56
CA SER A 80 -29.82 27.18 -16.76
C SER A 80 -29.78 28.60 -17.31
#